data_AF-F9SZX9-F1
#
_entry.id   AF-F9SZX9-F1
#
_cell.length_a   1.000
_cell.length_b   1.000
_cell.length_c   1.000
_cell.angle_alpha   90.00
_cell.angle_beta   90.00
_cell.angle_gamma   90.00
#
_symmetry.space_group_name_H-M   'P 1'
#
loop_
_entity.id
_entity.type
_entity.pdbx_description
1 polymer ?
#
loop_
_entity_poly.entity_id
_entity_poly.type
_entity_poly.pdbx_seq_one_letter_code
_entity_poly.pdbx_strand_id
1 'polypeptide(L)'
;MKENEEQLELNEELQTLSSEDKNDFLKELEEEFDPEAALEKQETEKQEKQAKADGEQMMLQAAKEGALTLMGGLEMVIQEAADPRLEIGEENAVKVAEAAAPVILKYNVEPPEWAVKYKEEIGLGLAVATVGLSLFLQHRQLKKADRLEALRAKQAEEAEQAA
;
A
#
# COMPACT_ATOMS: atom_id res chain seq x y z
N MET A 1 -34.70 71.13 20.11
CA MET A 1 -33.36 71.52 20.60
C MET A 1 -32.82 70.49 21.59
N LYS A 2 -33.59 70.04 22.59
CA LYS A 2 -33.11 69.05 23.59
C LYS A 2 -32.79 67.65 23.03
N GLU A 3 -33.58 67.15 22.07
CA GLU A 3 -33.35 65.82 21.47
C GLU A 3 -32.05 65.72 20.64
N ASN A 4 -31.49 66.84 20.19
CA ASN A 4 -30.29 66.84 19.35
C ASN A 4 -28.98 66.86 20.16
N GLU A 5 -29.03 67.31 21.41
CA GLU A 5 -27.90 67.32 22.35
C GLU A 5 -27.75 65.94 23.04
N GLU A 6 -28.86 65.31 23.44
CA GLU A 6 -28.85 63.94 23.99
C GLU A 6 -28.36 62.88 22.98
N GLN A 7 -28.64 63.05 21.68
CA GLN A 7 -28.13 62.14 20.64
C GLN A 7 -26.62 62.32 20.36
N LEU A 8 -26.07 63.50 20.66
CA LEU A 8 -24.66 63.81 20.46
C LEU A 8 -23.82 63.23 21.60
N GLU A 9 -24.29 63.37 22.85
CA GLU A 9 -23.64 62.77 24.03
C GLU A 9 -23.65 61.23 23.98
N LEU A 10 -24.77 60.62 23.56
CA LEU A 10 -24.85 59.15 23.43
C LEU A 10 -23.93 58.60 22.33
N ASN A 11 -23.72 59.35 21.24
CA ASN A 11 -22.86 58.94 20.14
C ASN A 11 -21.37 59.16 20.44
N GLU A 12 -21.02 60.16 21.24
CA GLU A 12 -19.66 60.34 21.76
C GLU A 12 -19.30 59.29 22.82
N GLU A 13 -20.21 58.93 23.74
CA GLU A 13 -20.00 57.83 24.71
C GLU A 13 -19.91 56.45 24.02
N LEU A 14 -20.67 56.20 22.95
CA LEU A 14 -20.55 54.99 22.13
C LEU A 14 -19.22 54.91 21.35
N GLN A 15 -18.63 56.06 20.99
CA GLN A 15 -17.36 56.13 20.26
C GLN A 15 -16.13 55.98 21.17
N THR A 16 -16.22 56.45 22.42
CA THR A 16 -15.14 56.32 23.42
C THR A 16 -15.04 54.90 23.97
N LEU A 17 -16.16 54.24 24.29
CA LEU A 17 -16.22 52.79 24.58
C LEU A 17 -15.61 51.97 23.45
N SER A 18 -15.88 52.32 22.19
CA SER A 18 -15.36 51.59 21.02
C SER A 18 -13.84 51.72 20.82
N SER A 19 -13.16 52.72 21.40
CA SER A 19 -11.76 53.00 21.06
C SER A 19 -10.78 52.52 22.14
N GLU A 20 -11.14 52.67 23.41
CA GLU A 20 -10.39 52.08 24.53
C GLU A 20 -10.55 50.56 24.55
N ASP A 21 -11.76 50.03 24.39
CA ASP A 21 -11.99 48.57 24.32
C ASP A 21 -11.26 47.93 23.12
N LYS A 22 -11.14 48.66 22.01
CA LYS A 22 -10.34 48.20 20.85
C LYS A 22 -8.85 48.19 21.15
N ASN A 23 -8.34 49.21 21.85
CA ASN A 23 -6.93 49.25 22.22
C ASN A 23 -6.58 48.19 23.27
N ASP A 24 -7.49 47.91 24.20
CA ASP A 24 -7.31 46.85 25.19
C ASP A 24 -7.42 45.46 24.55
N PHE A 25 -8.37 45.26 23.64
CA PHE A 25 -8.46 44.03 22.82
C PHE A 25 -7.23 43.83 21.92
N LEU A 26 -6.69 44.90 21.34
CA LEU A 26 -5.48 44.83 20.52
C LEU A 26 -4.24 44.50 21.35
N LYS A 27 -4.12 45.03 22.57
CA LYS A 27 -3.05 44.67 23.51
C LYS A 27 -3.15 43.23 23.99
N GLU A 28 -4.36 42.76 24.30
CA GLU A 28 -4.62 41.36 24.68
C GLU A 28 -4.25 40.41 23.53
N LEU A 29 -4.61 40.76 22.30
CA LEU A 29 -4.18 40.02 21.10
C LEU A 29 -2.65 40.08 20.89
N GLU A 30 -2.00 41.21 21.12
CA GLU A 30 -0.56 41.35 20.93
C GLU A 30 0.26 40.61 22.02
N GLU A 31 -0.31 40.45 23.22
CA GLU A 31 0.23 39.59 24.29
C GLU A 31 0.00 38.08 24.06
N GLU A 32 -1.12 37.68 23.45
CA GLU A 32 -1.46 36.27 23.21
C GLU A 32 -1.00 35.72 21.85
N PHE A 33 -0.73 36.59 20.87
CA PHE A 33 -0.35 36.18 19.52
C PHE A 33 1.17 36.01 19.41
N ASP A 34 1.67 34.85 19.85
CA ASP A 34 3.05 34.45 19.66
C ASP A 34 3.26 33.84 18.24
N PRO A 35 3.90 34.56 17.31
CA PRO A 35 4.16 34.06 15.96
C PRO A 35 5.12 32.87 15.95
N GLU A 36 6.00 32.72 16.95
CA GLU A 36 6.87 31.55 17.06
C GLU A 36 6.07 30.30 17.41
N ALA A 37 5.12 30.37 18.36
CA ALA A 37 4.25 29.25 18.70
C ALA A 37 3.35 28.81 17.53
N ALA A 38 2.92 29.75 16.67
CA ALA A 38 2.18 29.44 15.45
C ALA A 38 3.05 28.77 14.37
N LEU A 39 4.31 29.21 14.23
CA LEU A 39 5.29 28.61 13.33
C LEU A 39 5.71 27.21 13.81
N GLU A 40 5.91 27.02 15.11
CA GLU A 40 6.28 25.72 15.70
C GLU A 40 5.15 24.69 15.55
N LYS A 41 3.88 25.09 15.75
CA LYS A 41 2.72 24.24 15.44
C LYS A 41 2.65 23.89 13.96
N GLN A 42 2.92 24.84 13.07
CA GLN A 42 2.89 24.60 11.63
C GLN A 42 4.06 23.70 11.16
N GLU A 43 5.25 23.83 11.76
CA GLU A 43 6.38 22.93 11.53
C GLU A 43 6.13 21.53 12.08
N THR A 44 5.51 21.42 13.25
CA THR A 44 5.12 20.13 13.85
C THR A 44 4.07 19.42 12.99
N GLU A 45 3.04 20.12 12.54
CA GLU A 45 2.03 19.56 11.60
C GLU A 45 2.64 19.20 10.24
N LYS A 46 3.62 19.98 9.75
CA LYS A 46 4.37 19.62 8.53
C LYS A 46 5.20 18.38 8.74
N GLN A 47 5.95 18.27 9.84
CA GLN A 47 6.73 17.08 10.17
C GLN A 47 5.86 15.85 10.35
N GLU A 48 4.71 15.95 11.02
CA GLU A 48 3.76 14.82 11.12
C GLU A 48 3.18 14.41 9.77
N LYS A 49 2.82 15.37 8.91
CA LYS A 49 2.33 15.07 7.56
C LYS A 49 3.41 14.46 6.68
N GLN A 50 4.64 14.95 6.82
CA GLN A 50 5.79 14.44 6.07
C GLN A 50 6.18 13.03 6.55
N ALA A 51 6.21 12.79 7.86
CA ALA A 51 6.43 11.47 8.44
C ALA A 51 5.33 10.46 8.06
N LYS A 52 4.06 10.90 7.98
CA LYS A 52 2.97 10.05 7.46
C LYS A 52 3.12 9.75 5.97
N ALA A 53 3.45 10.76 5.16
CA ALA A 53 3.67 10.58 3.73
C ALA A 53 4.87 9.66 3.44
N ASP A 54 5.97 9.82 4.19
CA ASP A 54 7.15 8.97 4.10
C ASP A 54 6.84 7.54 4.55
N GLY A 55 6.06 7.38 5.62
CA GLY A 55 5.58 6.08 6.09
C GLY A 55 4.68 5.36 5.07
N GLU A 56 3.75 6.07 4.45
CA GLU A 56 2.91 5.53 3.37
C GLU A 56 3.73 5.16 2.13
N GLN A 57 4.70 5.99 1.73
CA GLN A 57 5.58 5.68 0.61
C GLN A 57 6.45 4.45 0.87
N MET A 58 6.96 4.31 2.10
CA MET A 58 7.74 3.14 2.50
C MET A 58 6.88 1.87 2.48
N MET A 59 5.64 1.93 2.95
CA MET A 59 4.69 0.82 2.84
C MET A 59 4.33 0.51 1.38
N LEU A 60 4.21 1.52 0.52
CA LEU A 60 3.92 1.34 -0.91
C LEU A 60 5.06 0.62 -1.62
N GLN A 61 6.31 1.00 -1.32
CA GLN A 61 7.49 0.31 -1.84
C GLN A 61 7.56 -1.13 -1.33
N ALA A 62 7.39 -1.35 -0.02
CA ALA A 62 7.37 -2.70 0.55
C ALA A 62 6.28 -3.58 -0.08
N ALA A 63 5.09 -3.02 -0.33
CA ALA A 63 4.01 -3.74 -1.00
C ALA A 63 4.34 -4.08 -2.46
N LYS A 64 4.96 -3.16 -3.20
CA LYS A 64 5.43 -3.41 -4.58
C LYS A 64 6.50 -4.50 -4.62
N GLU A 65 7.51 -4.41 -3.75
CA GLU A 65 8.58 -5.41 -3.66
C GLU A 65 8.04 -6.79 -3.26
N GLY A 66 7.11 -6.84 -2.31
CA GLY A 66 6.42 -8.07 -1.93
C GLY A 66 5.65 -8.67 -3.11
N ALA A 67 4.91 -7.85 -3.86
CA ALA A 67 4.19 -8.29 -5.05
C ALA A 67 5.15 -8.81 -6.15
N LEU A 68 6.25 -8.10 -6.43
CA LEU A 68 7.26 -8.53 -7.40
C LEU A 68 7.90 -9.86 -7.00
N THR A 69 8.24 -10.02 -5.72
CA THR A 69 8.79 -11.28 -5.18
C THR A 69 7.82 -12.45 -5.40
N LEU A 70 6.52 -12.21 -5.14
CA LEU A 70 5.46 -13.20 -5.37
C LEU A 70 5.34 -13.57 -6.85
N MET A 71 5.42 -12.58 -7.75
CA MET A 71 5.41 -12.80 -9.19
C MET A 71 6.60 -13.62 -9.67
N GLY A 72 7.80 -13.36 -9.15
CA GLY A 72 8.99 -14.17 -9.46
C GLY A 72 8.86 -15.62 -8.97
N GLY A 73 8.24 -15.84 -7.81
CA GLY A 73 7.91 -17.18 -7.34
C GLY A 73 6.90 -17.91 -8.25
N LEU A 74 5.89 -17.20 -8.74
CA LEU A 74 4.92 -17.75 -9.70
C LEU A 74 5.57 -18.10 -11.04
N GLU A 75 6.48 -17.25 -11.52
CA GLU A 75 7.25 -17.50 -12.74
C GLU A 75 8.07 -18.78 -12.64
N MET A 76 8.78 -19.00 -11.53
CA MET A 76 9.52 -20.24 -11.27
C MET A 76 8.61 -21.47 -11.30
N VAL A 77 7.42 -21.39 -10.68
CA VAL A 77 6.45 -22.49 -10.69
C VAL A 77 5.95 -22.77 -12.11
N ILE A 78 5.63 -21.73 -12.89
CA ILE A 78 5.19 -21.87 -14.28
C ILE A 78 6.29 -22.48 -15.15
N GLN A 79 7.54 -22.05 -14.96
CA GLN A 79 8.69 -22.58 -15.68
C GLN A 79 8.89 -24.08 -15.43
N GLU A 80 8.79 -24.51 -14.16
CA GLU A 80 8.91 -25.93 -13.81
C GLU A 80 7.71 -26.75 -14.34
N ALA A 81 6.51 -26.19 -14.22
CA ALA A 81 5.24 -26.83 -14.54
C ALA A 81 4.95 -26.94 -16.05
N ALA A 82 5.27 -25.91 -16.84
CA ALA A 82 4.95 -25.82 -18.26
C ALA A 82 6.22 -25.90 -19.12
N ASP A 83 7.00 -24.82 -19.16
CA ASP A 83 8.20 -24.69 -19.98
C ASP A 83 9.20 -23.70 -19.35
N PRO A 84 10.49 -24.06 -19.20
CA PRO A 84 11.50 -23.20 -18.59
C PRO A 84 11.79 -21.90 -19.36
N ARG A 85 11.33 -21.76 -20.60
CA ARG A 85 11.52 -20.55 -21.42
C ARG A 85 10.39 -19.54 -21.26
N LEU A 86 9.35 -19.87 -20.50
CA LEU A 86 8.27 -18.94 -20.23
C LEU A 86 8.73 -17.93 -19.20
N GLU A 87 8.68 -16.67 -19.60
CA GLU A 87 8.93 -15.54 -18.72
C GLU A 87 7.67 -14.69 -18.63
N ILE A 88 7.30 -14.27 -17.42
CA ILE A 88 6.17 -13.34 -17.23
C ILE A 88 6.54 -11.97 -17.81
N GLY A 89 7.84 -11.64 -17.79
CA GLY A 89 8.40 -10.37 -18.23
C GLY A 89 8.30 -9.30 -17.15
N GLU A 90 9.40 -8.61 -16.89
CA GLU A 90 9.52 -7.61 -15.83
C GLU A 90 8.44 -6.53 -15.92
N GLU A 91 8.12 -6.06 -17.13
CA GLU A 91 7.05 -5.07 -17.34
C GLU A 91 5.67 -5.55 -16.89
N ASN A 92 5.35 -6.84 -17.06
CA ASN A 92 4.06 -7.38 -16.64
C ASN A 92 4.02 -7.59 -15.12
N ALA A 93 5.13 -8.05 -14.53
CA ALA A 93 5.26 -8.16 -13.09
C ALA A 93 5.15 -6.78 -12.41
N VAL A 94 5.78 -5.76 -12.98
CA VAL A 94 5.70 -4.36 -12.50
C VAL A 94 4.26 -3.83 -12.61
N LYS A 95 3.57 -4.04 -13.73
CA LYS A 95 2.16 -3.63 -13.87
C LYS A 95 1.25 -4.27 -12.82
N VAL A 96 1.48 -5.55 -12.51
CA VAL A 96 0.74 -6.25 -11.45
C VAL A 96 1.09 -5.71 -10.08
N ALA A 97 2.37 -5.46 -9.79
CA ALA A 97 2.82 -4.88 -8.53
C ALA A 97 2.27 -3.46 -8.33
N GLU A 98 2.20 -2.65 -9.38
CA GLU A 98 1.60 -1.31 -9.34
C GLU A 98 0.09 -1.34 -9.11
N ALA A 99 -0.60 -2.33 -9.66
CA ALA A 99 -2.03 -2.54 -9.39
C ALA A 99 -2.30 -3.11 -7.99
N ALA A 100 -1.41 -3.97 -7.49
CA ALA A 100 -1.55 -4.63 -6.19
C ALA A 100 -1.17 -3.70 -5.02
N ALA A 101 -0.15 -2.86 -5.17
CA ALA A 101 0.33 -1.95 -4.14
C ALA A 101 -0.76 -1.05 -3.50
N PRO A 102 -1.63 -0.36 -4.26
CA PRO A 102 -2.69 0.46 -3.66
C PRO A 102 -3.76 -0.40 -2.95
N VAL A 103 -3.98 -1.64 -3.39
CA VAL A 103 -4.89 -2.57 -2.70
C VAL A 103 -4.29 -3.04 -1.38
N ILE A 104 -3.01 -3.40 -1.38
CA ILE A 104 -2.28 -3.82 -0.19
C ILE A 104 -2.24 -2.68 0.85
N LEU A 105 -1.99 -1.44 0.42
CA LEU A 105 -2.00 -0.27 1.29
C LEU A 105 -3.39 0.07 1.84
N LYS A 106 -4.42 0.06 0.98
CA LYS A 106 -5.79 0.40 1.39
C LYS A 106 -6.32 -0.56 2.45
N TYR A 107 -5.90 -1.81 2.36
CA TYR A 107 -6.43 -2.87 3.20
C TYR A 107 -5.44 -3.34 4.26
N ASN A 108 -4.18 -2.89 4.23
CA ASN A 108 -3.13 -3.21 5.21
C ASN A 108 -3.11 -4.69 5.64
N VAL A 109 -3.26 -5.60 4.66
CA VAL A 109 -3.37 -7.07 4.82
C VAL A 109 -4.71 -7.58 5.38
N GLU A 110 -5.63 -6.72 5.82
CA GLU A 110 -7.00 -7.12 6.14
C GLU A 110 -7.82 -7.40 4.87
N PRO A 111 -8.54 -8.54 4.79
CA PRO A 111 -9.39 -8.79 3.64
C PRO A 111 -10.51 -7.75 3.56
N PRO A 112 -10.84 -7.22 2.36
CA PRO A 112 -11.94 -6.28 2.19
C PRO A 112 -13.26 -6.88 2.69
N GLU A 113 -14.20 -6.05 3.17
CA GLU A 113 -15.44 -6.52 3.83
C GLU A 113 -16.26 -7.53 3.01
N TRP A 114 -16.20 -7.45 1.68
CA TRP A 114 -16.85 -8.43 0.80
C TRP A 114 -16.16 -9.81 0.85
N ALA A 115 -14.84 -9.85 1.00
CA ALA A 115 -14.03 -11.07 1.06
C ALA A 115 -14.06 -11.72 2.43
N VAL A 116 -14.35 -10.96 3.50
CA VAL A 116 -14.51 -11.49 4.87
C VAL A 116 -15.58 -12.58 4.91
N LYS A 117 -16.68 -12.41 4.19
CA LYS A 117 -17.76 -13.40 4.10
C LYS A 117 -17.35 -14.70 3.41
N TYR A 118 -16.33 -14.64 2.55
CA TYR A 118 -15.82 -15.76 1.77
C TYR A 118 -14.48 -16.28 2.29
N LYS A 119 -14.07 -15.89 3.49
CA LYS A 119 -12.74 -16.23 4.02
C LYS A 119 -12.52 -17.74 4.06
N GLU A 120 -13.54 -18.49 4.47
CA GLU A 120 -13.51 -19.95 4.55
C GLU A 120 -13.50 -20.58 3.15
N GLU A 121 -14.27 -20.04 2.20
CA GLU A 121 -14.35 -20.51 0.82
C GLU A 121 -13.07 -20.23 0.04
N ILE A 122 -12.46 -19.05 0.24
CA ILE A 122 -11.16 -18.70 -0.33
C ILE A 122 -10.08 -19.57 0.31
N GLY A 123 -10.13 -19.79 1.62
CA GLY A 123 -9.21 -20.68 2.33
C GLY A 123 -9.29 -22.13 1.83
N LEU A 124 -10.52 -22.65 1.67
CA LEU A 124 -10.77 -23.97 1.10
C LEU A 124 -10.27 -24.03 -0.35
N GLY A 125 -10.59 -23.02 -1.17
CA GLY A 125 -10.14 -22.93 -2.55
C GLY A 125 -8.61 -22.94 -2.65
N LEU A 126 -7.93 -22.18 -1.81
CA LEU A 126 -6.47 -22.14 -1.74
C LEU A 126 -5.89 -23.48 -1.30
N ALA A 127 -6.47 -24.13 -0.28
CA ALA A 127 -6.04 -25.45 0.16
C ALA A 127 -6.17 -26.51 -0.95
N VAL A 128 -7.33 -26.55 -1.60
CA VAL A 128 -7.58 -27.46 -2.73
C VAL A 128 -6.64 -27.16 -3.90
N ALA A 129 -6.43 -25.88 -4.23
CA ALA A 129 -5.50 -25.48 -5.27
C ALA A 129 -4.06 -25.90 -4.94
N THR A 130 -3.63 -25.76 -3.69
CA THR A 130 -2.28 -26.12 -3.24
C THR A 130 -2.05 -27.63 -3.33
N VAL A 131 -3.01 -28.42 -2.87
CA VAL A 131 -2.97 -29.88 -2.99
C VAL A 131 -2.99 -30.31 -4.46
N GLY A 132 -3.85 -29.70 -5.27
CA GLY A 132 -3.92 -29.95 -6.72
C GLY A 132 -2.62 -29.63 -7.45
N LEU A 133 -2.02 -28.48 -7.16
CA LEU A 133 -0.73 -28.07 -7.72
C LEU A 133 0.39 -29.03 -7.31
N SER A 134 0.43 -29.43 -6.04
CA SER A 134 1.41 -30.40 -5.52
C SER A 134 1.32 -31.74 -6.24
N LEU A 135 0.11 -32.30 -6.37
CA LEU A 135 -0.12 -33.56 -7.09
C LEU A 135 0.24 -33.43 -8.57
N PHE A 136 -0.09 -32.30 -9.21
CA PHE A 136 0.27 -32.05 -10.60
C PHE A 136 1.79 -32.04 -10.82
N LEU A 137 2.54 -31.35 -9.95
CA LEU A 137 3.99 -31.30 -10.01
C LEU A 137 4.61 -32.69 -9.76
N GLN A 138 4.12 -33.43 -8.76
CA GLN A 138 4.58 -34.81 -8.50
C GLN A 138 4.39 -35.71 -9.73
N HIS A 139 3.21 -35.66 -10.37
CA HIS A 139 2.93 -36.44 -11.57
C HIS A 139 3.89 -36.11 -12.73
N ARG A 140 4.18 -34.83 -12.94
CA ARG A 140 5.12 -34.41 -13.98
C ARG A 140 6.56 -34.84 -13.67
N GLN A 141 7.00 -34.76 -12.41
CA GLN A 141 8.33 -35.22 -12.01
C GLN A 141 8.49 -36.73 -12.21
N LEU A 142 7.50 -37.52 -11.80
CA LEU A 142 7.50 -38.97 -12.03
C LEU A 142 7.59 -39.29 -13.53
N LYS A 143 6.78 -38.62 -14.37
CA LYS A 143 6.87 -38.78 -15.83
C LYS A 143 8.23 -38.36 -16.42
N LYS A 144 8.89 -37.34 -15.87
CA LYS A 144 10.24 -36.94 -16.30
C LYS A 144 11.24 -38.04 -15.93
N ALA A 145 11.17 -38.57 -14.70
CA ALA A 145 12.02 -39.67 -14.24
C ALA A 145 11.87 -40.92 -15.10
N ASP A 146 10.63 -41.35 -15.37
CA ASP A 146 10.32 -42.52 -16.20
C ASP A 146 10.90 -42.39 -17.62
N ARG A 147 10.80 -41.19 -18.24
CA ARG A 147 11.39 -40.96 -19.56
C ARG A 147 12.91 -41.01 -19.53
N LEU A 148 13.53 -40.50 -18.47
CA LEU A 148 14.98 -40.47 -18.32
C LEU A 148 15.53 -41.89 -18.14
N GLU A 149 14.85 -42.73 -17.36
CA GLU A 149 15.17 -44.15 -17.23
C GLU A 149 14.97 -44.90 -18.55
N ALA A 150 13.88 -44.66 -19.27
CA ALA A 150 13.66 -45.26 -20.58
C ALA A 150 14.73 -44.87 -21.62
N LEU A 151 15.20 -43.62 -21.59
CA LEU A 151 16.30 -43.17 -22.44
C LEU A 151 17.64 -43.82 -22.06
N ARG A 152 17.93 -43.95 -20.76
CA ARG A 152 19.14 -44.65 -20.29
C ARG A 152 19.12 -46.13 -20.67
N ALA A 153 17.97 -46.79 -20.55
CA ALA A 153 17.81 -48.18 -20.96
C ALA A 153 18.07 -48.33 -22.47
N LYS A 154 17.51 -47.45 -23.31
CA LYS A 154 17.78 -47.45 -24.76
C LYS A 154 19.25 -47.22 -25.09
N GLN A 155 19.91 -46.27 -24.43
CA GLN A 155 21.34 -46.02 -24.64
C GLN A 155 22.22 -47.19 -24.20
N ALA A 156 21.85 -47.89 -23.13
CA ALA A 156 22.55 -49.09 -22.69
C ALA A 156 22.38 -50.24 -23.70
N GLU A 157 21.17 -50.45 -24.22
CA GLU A 157 20.90 -51.45 -25.27
C GLU A 157 21.65 -51.13 -26.58
N GLU A 158 21.68 -49.87 -27.02
CA GLU A 158 22.44 -49.45 -28.21
C GLU A 158 23.96 -49.61 -28.01
N ALA A 159 24.47 -49.35 -26.80
CA ALA A 159 25.88 -49.55 -26.48
C ALA A 159 26.27 -51.04 -26.41
N GLU A 160 25.37 -51.91 -25.96
CA GLU A 160 25.57 -53.37 -25.96
C GLU A 160 25.49 -53.98 -27.36
N GLN A 161 24.65 -53.42 -28.25
CA GLN A 161 24.56 -53.85 -29.65
C GLN A 161 25.71 -53.34 -30.54
N ALA A 162 26.40 -52.28 -30.12
CA ALA A 162 27.54 -51.69 -30.84
C ALA A 162 28.91 -52.24 -30.39
N ALA A 163 28.94 -53.11 -29.36
CA ALA A 163 30.14 -53.79 -28.83
C ALA A 163 30.27 -55.22 -29.37
#